data_AF-A0A7J4LD41-F1
#
_entry.id   AF-A0A7J4LD41-F1
#
_cell.length_a   1.000
_cell.length_b   1.000
_cell.length_c   1.000
_cell.angle_alpha   90.00
_cell.angle_beta   90.00
_cell.angle_gamma   90.00
#
_symmetry.space_group_name_H-M   'P 1'
#
loop_
_entity.id
_entity.type
_entity.pdbx_description
1 polymer ?
#
loop_
_entity_poly.entity_id
_entity_poly.type
_entity_poly.pdbx_seq_one_letter_code
_entity_poly.pdbx_strand_id
1 'polypeptide(L)' 'MARKTKERITITIDTDLLSWLDDKIEEKVFANRSHGIEYLIHKEKEE' A
#
# COMPACT_ATOMS: atom_id res chain seq x y z
N MET A 1 -20.30 15.10 5.54
CA MET A 1 -19.54 14.02 4.89
C MET A 1 -18.06 14.26 5.20
N ALA A 2 -17.47 13.47 6.10
CA ALA A 2 -16.06 13.65 6.44
C ALA A 2 -15.22 13.26 5.21
N ARG A 3 -14.49 14.22 4.63
CA ARG A 3 -13.42 13.90 3.68
C ARG A 3 -12.40 13.08 4.46
N LYS A 4 -12.23 11.79 4.13
CA LYS A 4 -11.07 11.03 4.59
C LYS A 4 -9.84 11.74 4.02
N THR A 5 -9.12 12.44 4.88
CA THR A 5 -7.86 13.09 4.51
C THR A 5 -6.82 12.00 4.33
N LYS A 6 -6.28 11.84 3.11
CA LYS A 6 -5.11 10.98 2.90
C LYS A 6 -3.88 11.73 3.39
N GLU A 7 -3.22 11.21 4.42
CA GLU A 7 -1.95 11.76 4.90
C GLU A 7 -0.79 11.12 4.15
N ARG A 8 0.21 11.92 3.79
CA ARG A 8 1.46 11.43 3.21
C ARG A 8 2.40 11.03 4.33
N ILE A 9 2.77 9.75 4.35
CA ILE A 9 3.75 9.21 5.29
C ILE A 9 5.04 8.88 4.53
N THR A 10 6.17 9.06 5.19
CA THR A 10 7.46 8.56 4.72
C THR A 10 7.82 7.37 5.60
N ILE A 11 8.05 6.22 4.99
CA ILE A 11 8.39 4.98 5.69
C ILE A 11 9.71 4.44 5.15
N THR A 12 10.49 3.80 6.03
CA THR A 12 11.65 3.01 5.64
C THR A 12 11.20 1.55 5.70
N ILE A 13 11.32 0.84 4.59
CA ILE A 13 10.97 -0.58 4.49
C ILE A 13 12.13 -1.33 3.85
N ASP A 14 12.14 -2.64 4.07
CA ASP A 14 13.10 -3.52 3.44
C ASP A 14 12.98 -3.47 1.91
N THR A 15 14.11 -3.61 1.23
CA THR A 15 14.15 -3.51 -0.24
C THR A 15 13.41 -4.69 -0.87
N ASP A 16 13.49 -5.87 -0.28
CA ASP A 16 12.77 -7.06 -0.76
C ASP A 16 11.24 -6.86 -0.67
N LEU A 17 10.76 -6.21 0.40
CA LEU A 17 9.33 -5.87 0.54
C LEU A 17 8.89 -4.82 -0.48
N LEU A 18 9.74 -3.84 -0.77
CA LEU A 18 9.45 -2.84 -1.78
C LEU A 18 9.38 -3.47 -3.18
N SER A 19 10.33 -4.35 -3.51
CA SER A 19 10.34 -5.09 -4.78
C SER A 19 9.09 -5.95 -4.93
N TRP A 20 8.72 -6.71 -3.89
CA TRP A 20 7.48 -7.49 -3.91
C TRP A 20 6.24 -6.61 -4.13
N LEU A 21 6.19 -5.41 -3.53
CA LEU A 21 5.09 -4.47 -3.74
C LEU A 21 5.05 -3.96 -5.18
N ASP A 22 6.21 -3.67 -5.78
CA ASP A 22 6.33 -3.26 -7.19
C ASP A 22 5.91 -4.39 -8.14
N ASP A 23 6.33 -5.64 -7.90
CA ASP A 23 5.88 -6.80 -8.69
C ASP A 23 4.34 -6.91 -8.68
N LYS A 24 3.71 -6.71 -7.52
CA LYS A 24 2.25 -6.74 -7.40
C LYS A 24 1.55 -5.57 -8.12
N ILE A 25 2.24 -4.45 -8.31
CA ILE A 25 1.74 -3.35 -9.16
C ILE A 25 1.83 -3.74 -10.63
N GLU A 26 2.93 -4.38 -11.06
CA GLU A 26 3.09 -4.87 -12.43
C GLU A 26 2.07 -5.96 -12.79
N GLU A 27 1.77 -6.85 -11.85
CA GLU A 27 0.69 -7.85 -11.95
C GLU A 27 -0.72 -7.24 -11.95
N LYS A 28 -0.85 -5.90 -11.87
CA LYS A 28 -2.11 -5.16 -11.78
C LYS A 28 -2.98 -5.52 -10.58
N VAL A 29 -2.38 -6.07 -9.52
CA VAL A 29 -3.05 -6.30 -8.23
C VAL A 29 -3.26 -4.96 -7.53
N PHE A 30 -2.29 -4.05 -7.63
CA PHE A 30 -2.36 -2.71 -7.05
C PHE A 30 -2.24 -1.60 -8.10
N ALA A 31 -2.99 -0.51 -7.92
CA ALA A 31 -2.92 0.65 -8.82
C ALA A 31 -1.63 1.48 -8.63
N ASN A 32 -1.05 1.47 -7.44
CA ASN A 32 0.22 2.13 -7.09
C ASN A 32 0.67 1.67 -5.69
N ARG A 33 1.88 2.07 -5.27
CA ARG A 33 2.45 1.71 -3.96
C ARG A 33 1.57 2.14 -2.79
N SER A 34 1.00 3.36 -2.83
CA SER A 34 0.10 3.84 -1.77
C SER A 34 -1.18 3.03 -1.69
N HIS A 35 -1.75 2.62 -2.83
CA HIS A 35 -2.93 1.76 -2.89
C HIS A 35 -2.62 0.36 -2.37
N GLY A 36 -1.46 -0.21 -2.73
CA GLY A 36 -1.04 -1.51 -2.22
C GLY A 36 -0.83 -1.50 -0.71
N ILE A 37 -0.16 -0.48 -0.18
CA ILE A 37 0.02 -0.32 1.27
C ILE A 37 -1.33 -0.11 1.97
N GLU A 38 -2.20 0.75 1.45
CA GLU A 38 -3.53 1.01 2.02
C GLU A 38 -4.39 -0.27 2.03
N TYR A 39 -4.35 -1.06 0.95
CA TYR A 39 -5.06 -2.33 0.84
C TYR A 39 -4.55 -3.38 1.84
N LEU A 40 -3.22 -3.55 1.95
CA LEU A 40 -2.61 -4.52 2.86
C LEU A 40 -2.92 -4.18 4.32
N ILE A 41 -2.84 -2.91 4.70
CA ILE A 41 -3.21 -2.45 6.04
C ILE A 41 -4.70 -2.67 6.30
N HIS A 42 -5.57 -2.44 5.31
CA HIS A 42 -6.99 -2.70 5.47
C HIS A 42 -7.26 -4.19 5.67
N LYS A 43 -6.59 -5.04 4.89
CA LYS A 43 -6.70 -6.50 4.97
C LYS A 43 -6.31 -7.02 6.36
N GLU A 44 -5.14 -6.61 6.87
CA GLU A 44 -4.66 -6.98 8.22
C GLU A 44 -5.54 -6.44 9.36
N LYS A 45 -6.34 -5.39 9.11
CA LYS A 45 -7.27 -4.84 10.11
C LYS A 45 -8.61 -5.60 10.15
N GLU A 46 -9.01 -6.19 9.03
CA GLU A 46 -10.25 -6.96 8.93
C GLU A 46 -10.10 -8.40 9.42
N GLU A 47 -8.87 -8.93 9.47
CA GLU A 47 -8.49 -10.17 10.17
C GLU A 47 -8.20 -9.93 11.65
#